data_AF-I9NZ62-F1
#
_entry.id   AF-I9NZ62-F1
#
_cell.length_a   1.000
_cell.length_b   1.000
_cell.length_c   1.000
_cell.angle_alpha   90.00
_cell.angle_beta   90.00
_cell.angle_gamma   90.00
#
_symmetry.space_group_name_H-M   'P 1'
#
loop_
_entity.id
_entity.type
_entity.pdbx_description
1 polymer ?
#
loop_
_entity_poly.entity_id
_entity_poly.type
_entity_poly.pdbx_seq_one_letter_code
_entity_poly.pdbx_strand_id
1 'polypeptide(L)'
;MNERDCLQKIRNLGVRLQELELARPQPGKSYTSVALDFLFKEHQLERPAGAPLDHTLRTLGKALMERHQLKFQRLDASAIVDYFCRYYRVH
;
A
#
# COMPACT_ATOMS: atom_id res chain seq x y z
N MET A 1 14.90 6.45 -2.71
CA MET A 1 13.86 6.21 -3.73
C MET A 1 13.11 7.52 -3.94
N ASN A 2 12.82 7.91 -5.19
CA ASN A 2 12.07 9.13 -5.48
C ASN A 2 10.57 8.89 -5.21
N GLU A 3 9.83 9.90 -4.72
CA GLU A 3 8.39 9.81 -4.46
C GLU A 3 7.61 9.36 -5.71
N ARG A 4 8.07 9.78 -6.89
CA ARG A 4 7.52 9.36 -8.18
C ARG A 4 7.59 7.85 -8.41
N ASP A 5 8.72 7.22 -8.06
CA ASP A 5 8.90 5.77 -8.24
C ASP A 5 8.00 5.00 -7.27
N CYS A 6 7.87 5.50 -6.04
CA CYS A 6 6.97 4.93 -5.03
C CYS A 6 5.52 4.96 -5.52
N LEU A 7 5.05 6.12 -6.01
CA LEU A 7 3.71 6.26 -6.58
C LEU A 7 3.46 5.34 -7.78
N GLN A 8 4.47 5.15 -8.64
CA GLN A 8 4.39 4.23 -9.78
C GLN A 8 4.25 2.77 -9.30
N LYS A 9 5.01 2.35 -8.29
CA LYS A 9 4.88 1.00 -7.70
C LYS A 9 3.49 0.77 -7.10
N ILE A 10 2.97 1.74 -6.35
CA ILE A 10 1.63 1.65 -5.77
C ILE A 10 0.56 1.62 -6.87
N ARG A 11 0.76 2.38 -7.96
CA ARG A 11 -0.12 2.32 -9.13
C ARG A 11 -0.12 0.91 -9.75
N ASN A 12 1.06 0.32 -9.99
CA ASN A 12 1.18 -1.03 -10.54
C ASN A 12 0.55 -2.07 -9.62
N LEU A 13 0.71 -1.90 -8.30
CA LEU A 13 0.00 -2.71 -7.31
C LEU A 13 -1.52 -2.59 -7.47
N GLY A 14 -2.05 -1.39 -7.66
CA GLY A 14 -3.48 -1.18 -7.90
C GLY A 14 -4.00 -1.89 -9.15
N VAL A 15 -3.22 -1.88 -10.24
CA VAL A 15 -3.54 -2.64 -11.46
C VAL A 15 -3.55 -4.14 -11.15
N ARG A 16 -2.52 -4.63 -10.45
CA ARG A 16 -2.43 -6.05 -10.11
C ARG A 16 -3.58 -6.52 -9.22
N LEU A 17 -3.99 -5.72 -8.24
CA LEU A 17 -5.13 -6.02 -7.39
C LEU A 17 -6.45 -6.09 -8.17
N GLN A 18 -6.58 -5.31 -9.25
CA GLN A 18 -7.71 -5.43 -10.17
C GLN A 18 -7.64 -6.71 -10.99
N GLU A 19 -6.48 -7.05 -11.54
CA GLU A 19 -6.29 -8.30 -12.31
C GLU A 19 -6.60 -9.55 -11.46
N LEU A 20 -6.29 -9.50 -10.16
CA LEU A 20 -6.60 -10.55 -9.19
C LEU A 20 -8.06 -10.48 -8.68
N GLU A 21 -8.86 -9.54 -9.18
CA GLU A 21 -10.25 -9.28 -8.76
C GLU A 21 -10.42 -8.95 -7.27
N LEU A 22 -9.34 -8.57 -6.58
CA LEU A 22 -9.32 -8.21 -5.16
C LEU A 22 -9.80 -6.77 -4.92
N ALA A 23 -9.59 -5.89 -5.91
CA ALA A 23 -10.02 -4.50 -5.86
C ALA A 23 -10.67 -4.09 -7.18
N ARG A 24 -11.76 -3.33 -7.13
CA ARG A 24 -12.40 -2.77 -8.32
C ARG A 24 -12.18 -1.27 -8.39
N PRO A 25 -11.54 -0.74 -9.45
CA PRO A 25 -11.42 0.69 -9.63
C PRO A 25 -12.81 1.31 -9.84
N GLN A 26 -13.09 2.37 -9.10
CA GLN A 26 -14.29 3.17 -9.29
C GLN A 26 -14.02 4.27 -10.31
N PRO A 27 -15.03 4.71 -11.09
CA PRO A 27 -14.88 5.86 -11.98
C PRO A 27 -14.29 7.06 -11.24
N GLY A 28 -13.27 7.69 -11.82
CA GLY A 28 -12.58 8.84 -11.23
C GLY A 28 -11.54 8.54 -10.15
N LYS A 29 -11.37 7.27 -9.72
CA LYS A 29 -10.28 6.90 -8.80
C LYS A 29 -9.05 6.40 -9.55
N SER A 30 -7.87 6.88 -9.17
CA SER A 30 -6.60 6.35 -9.68
C SER A 30 -6.31 4.97 -9.09
N TYR A 31 -5.54 4.15 -9.80
CA TYR A 31 -5.06 2.85 -9.28
C TYR A 31 -4.25 2.99 -7.99
N THR A 32 -3.52 4.09 -7.81
CA THR A 32 -2.84 4.39 -6.56
C THR A 32 -3.82 4.47 -5.39
N SER A 33 -4.93 5.20 -5.57
CA SER A 33 -5.97 5.30 -4.54
C SER A 33 -6.68 3.96 -4.31
N VAL A 34 -6.95 3.20 -5.37
CA VAL A 34 -7.54 1.85 -5.25
C VAL A 34 -6.66 0.92 -4.44
N ALA A 35 -5.35 0.90 -4.71
CA ALA A 35 -4.40 0.08 -3.97
C ALA A 35 -4.38 0.44 -2.48
N LEU A 36 -4.25 1.74 -2.16
CA LEU A 36 -4.22 2.19 -0.78
C LEU A 36 -5.55 1.89 -0.07
N ASP A 37 -6.70 2.20 -0.68
CA ASP A 37 -8.01 1.90 -0.09
C ASP A 37 -8.16 0.40 0.20
N PHE A 38 -7.72 -0.46 -0.71
CA PHE A 38 -7.73 -1.91 -0.53
C PHE A 38 -6.82 -2.36 0.62
N LEU A 39 -5.56 -1.92 0.64
CA LEU A 39 -4.59 -2.34 1.67
C LEU A 39 -5.02 -1.92 3.07
N PHE A 40 -5.56 -0.69 3.21
CA PHE A 40 -6.09 -0.21 4.48
C PHE A 40 -7.30 -1.04 4.93
N LYS A 41 -8.23 -1.32 4.01
CA LYS A 41 -9.39 -2.17 4.30
C LYS A 41 -8.98 -3.59 4.72
N GLU A 42 -8.03 -4.20 4.01
CA GLU A 42 -7.52 -5.55 4.30
C GLU A 42 -6.92 -5.64 5.70
N HIS A 43 -6.24 -4.57 6.13
CA HIS A 43 -5.61 -4.47 7.45
C HIS A 43 -6.55 -3.89 8.53
N GLN A 44 -7.84 -3.68 8.21
CA GLN A 44 -8.84 -3.10 9.11
C GLN A 44 -8.43 -1.73 9.69
N LEU A 45 -7.78 -0.92 8.85
CA LEU A 45 -7.32 0.43 9.20
C LEU A 45 -8.16 1.49 8.49
N GLU A 46 -8.33 2.65 9.13
CA GLU A 46 -8.81 3.85 8.46
C GLU A 46 -7.68 4.55 7.72
N ARG A 47 -7.92 4.94 6.47
CA ARG A 47 -6.95 5.65 5.66
C ARG A 47 -6.84 7.11 6.14
N PRO A 48 -5.63 7.60 6.51
CA PRO A 48 -5.45 8.99 6.89
C PRO A 48 -5.80 9.93 5.73
N ALA A 49 -6.68 10.89 5.97
CA ALA A 49 -7.04 11.93 5.00
C ALA A 49 -6.06 13.11 5.09
N GLY A 50 -5.59 13.60 3.94
CA GLY A 50 -4.68 14.76 3.86
C GLY A 50 -3.26 14.51 4.38
N ALA A 51 -2.92 13.29 4.78
CA ALA A 51 -1.57 12.96 5.25
C ALA A 51 -0.59 12.76 4.08
N PRO A 52 0.71 13.04 4.28
CA PRO A 52 1.75 12.69 3.31
C PRO A 52 1.78 11.19 3.00
N LEU A 53 2.28 10.85 1.81
CA LEU A 53 2.38 9.45 1.36
C LEU A 53 3.23 8.60 2.31
N ASP A 54 4.37 9.13 2.76
CA ASP A 54 5.26 8.43 3.71
C ASP A 54 4.52 8.07 5.02
N HIS A 55 3.76 9.03 5.58
CA HIS A 55 2.96 8.78 6.78
C HIS A 55 1.91 7.69 6.54
N THR A 56 1.19 7.78 5.42
CA THR A 56 0.16 6.82 5.01
C THR A 56 0.74 5.40 4.91
N LEU A 57 1.90 5.25 4.26
CA LEU A 57 2.57 3.95 4.12
C LEU A 57 3.08 3.42 5.46
N ARG A 58 3.66 4.29 6.31
CA ARG A 58 4.12 3.90 7.64
C ARG A 58 3.00 3.37 8.53
N THR A 59 1.77 3.89 8.39
CA THR A 59 0.60 3.33 9.08
C THR A 59 0.34 1.87 8.67
N LEU A 60 0.42 1.55 7.37
CA LEU A 60 0.34 0.16 6.90
C LEU A 60 1.50 -0.69 7.41
N GLY A 61 2.72 -0.15 7.37
CA GLY A 61 3.91 -0.85 7.88
C GLY A 61 3.81 -1.21 9.36
N LYS A 62 3.26 -0.30 10.18
CA LYS A 62 3.02 -0.56 11.60
C LYS A 62 2.02 -1.70 11.80
N ALA A 63 0.90 -1.70 11.08
CA ALA A 63 -0.08 -2.78 11.17
C ALA A 63 0.49 -4.13 10.68
N LEU A 64 1.31 -4.14 9.63
CA LEU A 64 2.04 -5.33 9.19
C LEU A 64 2.95 -5.87 10.31
N MET A 65 3.72 -5.00 10.94
CA MET A 65 4.62 -5.40 12.03
C MET A 65 3.86 -5.97 13.22
N GLU A 66 2.74 -5.34 13.61
CA GLU A 66 1.89 -5.81 14.70
C GLU A 66 1.31 -7.19 14.38
N ARG A 67 0.78 -7.38 13.16
CA ARG A 67 0.26 -8.66 12.68
C ARG A 67 1.31 -9.77 12.68
N HIS A 68 2.57 -9.44 12.37
CA HIS A 68 3.69 -10.38 12.31
C HIS A 68 4.55 -10.43 13.59
N GLN A 69 4.17 -9.75 14.67
CA GLN A 69 4.90 -9.66 15.93
C GLN A 69 6.36 -9.18 15.79
N LEU A 70 6.64 -8.31 14.81
CA LEU A 70 7.97 -7.76 14.55
C LEU A 70 8.25 -6.59 15.52
N LYS A 71 9.08 -6.82 16.53
CA LYS A 71 9.26 -5.88 17.66
C LYS A 71 10.26 -4.73 17.43
N PHE A 72 11.11 -4.76 16.40
CA PHE A 72 12.30 -3.89 16.36
C PHE A 72 12.65 -3.21 15.02
N GLN A 73 11.85 -3.38 13.96
CA GLN A 73 12.17 -2.80 12.65
C GLN A 73 11.18 -1.72 12.24
N ARG A 74 11.54 -0.44 12.32
CA ARG A 74 10.79 0.59 11.60
C ARG A 74 10.98 0.38 10.10
N LEU A 75 9.92 0.00 9.40
CA LEU A 75 9.94 -0.07 7.95
C LEU A 75 9.85 1.34 7.36
N ASP A 76 10.69 1.64 6.38
CA ASP A 76 10.54 2.83 5.56
C ASP A 76 9.45 2.62 4.49
N ALA A 77 8.94 3.72 3.93
CA ALA A 77 7.88 3.69 2.94
C ALA A 77 8.20 2.81 1.72
N SER A 78 9.46 2.76 1.31
CA SER A 78 9.90 1.93 0.18
C SER A 78 9.79 0.45 0.50
N ALA A 79 10.30 0.02 1.64
CA ALA A 79 10.26 -1.36 2.09
C ALA A 79 8.83 -1.86 2.26
N ILE A 80 7.92 -0.99 2.72
CA ILE A 80 6.48 -1.31 2.84
C ILE A 80 5.87 -1.56 1.46
N VAL A 81 6.12 -0.68 0.49
CA VAL A 81 5.59 -0.86 -0.87
C VAL A 81 6.20 -2.10 -1.53
N ASP A 82 7.51 -2.31 -1.38
CA ASP A 82 8.18 -3.50 -1.92
C ASP A 82 7.65 -4.79 -1.32
N TYR A 83 7.33 -4.80 -0.02
CA TYR A 83 6.66 -5.93 0.63
C TYR A 83 5.33 -6.26 -0.07
N PHE A 84 4.45 -5.27 -0.25
CA PHE A 84 3.15 -5.51 -0.89
C PHE A 84 3.27 -5.88 -2.37
N CYS A 85 4.19 -5.26 -3.10
CA CYS A 85 4.49 -5.64 -4.47
C CYS A 85 4.91 -7.11 -4.55
N ARG A 86 5.77 -7.59 -3.64
CA ARG A 86 6.15 -9.02 -3.58
C ARG A 86 4.98 -9.92 -3.17
N TYR A 87 4.21 -9.53 -2.15
CA TYR A 87 3.08 -10.29 -1.65
C TYR A 87 2.03 -10.53 -2.75
N TYR A 88 1.73 -9.50 -3.54
CA TYR A 88 0.77 -9.53 -4.63
C TYR A 88 1.36 -9.88 -6.01
N ARG A 89 2.66 -10.23 -6.06
CA ARG A 89 3.38 -10.60 -7.29
C ARG A 89 3.28 -9.55 -8.39
N VAL A 90 3.52 -8.29 -8.02
CA VAL A 90 3.69 -7.16 -8.95
C VAL A 90 5.10 -7.24 -9.52
N HIS A 91 5.21 -7.20 -10.85
CA HIS A 91 6.47 -7.20 -11.61
C HIS A 91 7.00 -5.77 -11.84
#